data_AF-A0AAP3Q0Z0-F1
#
_entry.id   AF-A0AAP3Q0Z0-F1
#
_cell.length_a   1.000
_cell.length_b   1.000
_cell.length_c   1.000
_cell.angle_alpha   90.00
_cell.angle_beta   90.00
_cell.angle_gamma   90.00
#
_symmetry.space_group_name_H-M   'P 1'
#
loop_
_entity.id
_entity.type
_entity.pdbx_description
1 polymer ?
#
loop_
_entity_poly.entity_id
_entity_poly.type
_entity_poly.pdbx_seq_one_letter_code
_entity_poly.pdbx_strand_id
1 'polypeptide(L)'
;MGSSAAEVATWVLKDYVKMFQLRNPQLYMIGAYIHLDEETSHLHLNFVPWVSGCKRGLETKTSLKAALATRGFASEGKGNTEWKQWAEAEKDDIALIMRRYGIDWKKKNMHNPHLSVLDYKKQERVKEVAALEEKLEGAQVVLELKEERIESLEKEIEDKHVSIRKEQSEAQKMLDDTRAETRKLQFEGTDLRLKNSELRLEYSENVDKLTDIRKEIEEDQKEADKWMMISDTAKWQT
;
A
#
# COMPACT_ATOMS: atom_id res chain seq x y z
N MET A 1 16.50 28.68 -13.81
CA MET A 1 17.88 28.16 -13.88
C MET A 1 17.81 26.86 -14.65
N GLY A 2 18.55 26.74 -15.76
CA GLY A 2 18.52 25.53 -16.60
C GLY A 2 19.17 24.35 -15.88
N SER A 3 18.76 23.13 -16.20
CA SER A 3 19.44 21.93 -15.70
C SER A 3 20.88 21.87 -16.23
N SER A 4 21.79 21.21 -15.53
CA SER A 4 23.19 21.01 -15.97
C SER A 4 23.28 20.41 -17.39
N ALA A 5 22.31 19.57 -17.77
CA ALA A 5 22.20 19.02 -19.12
C ALA A 5 21.89 20.09 -20.19
N ALA A 6 21.01 21.06 -19.89
CA ALA A 6 20.67 22.14 -20.81
C ALA A 6 21.87 23.08 -21.05
N GLU A 7 22.69 23.30 -20.02
CA GLU A 7 23.92 24.09 -20.15
C GLU A 7 24.94 23.39 -21.05
N VAL A 8 25.17 22.09 -20.85
CA VAL A 8 26.07 21.30 -21.71
C VAL A 8 25.59 21.29 -23.17
N ALA A 9 24.29 21.07 -23.41
CA ALA A 9 23.72 21.12 -24.75
C ALA A 9 23.93 22.49 -25.42
N THR A 10 23.80 23.57 -24.65
CA THR A 10 24.07 24.94 -25.14
C THR A 10 25.52 25.10 -25.60
N TRP A 11 26.49 24.58 -24.85
CA TRP A 11 27.91 24.64 -25.23
C TRP A 11 28.21 23.84 -26.50
N VAL A 12 27.64 22.64 -26.61
CA VAL A 12 27.73 21.80 -27.82
C VAL A 12 27.21 22.57 -29.04
N LEU A 13 26.01 23.15 -28.95
CA LEU A 13 25.39 23.89 -30.06
C LEU A 13 26.21 25.13 -30.44
N LYS A 14 26.73 25.88 -29.46
CA LYS A 14 27.61 27.04 -29.72
C LYS A 14 28.87 26.64 -30.48
N ASP A 15 29.53 25.56 -30.08
CA ASP A 15 30.74 25.08 -30.76
C ASP A 15 30.45 24.51 -32.14
N TYR A 16 29.29 23.87 -32.31
CA TYR A 16 28.82 23.44 -33.62
C TYR A 16 28.63 24.62 -34.58
N VAL A 17 27.96 25.70 -34.14
CA VAL A 17 27.77 26.92 -34.94
C VAL A 17 29.11 27.53 -35.36
N LYS A 18 30.07 27.67 -34.43
CA LYS A 18 31.40 28.23 -34.71
C LYS A 18 32.12 27.48 -35.82
N MET A 19 32.00 26.15 -35.82
CA MET A 19 32.69 25.29 -36.79
C MET A 19 31.88 25.09 -38.07
N PHE A 20 30.57 25.33 -38.06
CA PHE A 20 29.68 25.11 -39.20
C PHE A 20 30.08 25.94 -40.42
N GLN A 21 30.33 27.25 -40.27
CA GLN A 21 30.70 28.12 -41.37
C GLN A 21 32.07 27.76 -41.96
N LEU A 22 33.02 27.33 -41.12
CA LEU A 22 34.35 26.89 -41.55
C LEU A 22 34.27 25.60 -42.36
N ARG A 23 33.42 24.67 -41.94
CA ARG A 23 33.13 23.46 -42.72
C ARG A 23 32.34 23.80 -43.99
N ASN A 24 31.44 24.77 -43.98
CA ASN A 24 30.54 25.04 -45.11
C ASN A 24 30.75 26.44 -45.72
N PRO A 25 31.89 26.72 -46.39
CA PRO A 25 32.20 28.06 -46.90
C PRO A 25 31.24 28.54 -48.01
N GLN A 26 30.59 27.63 -48.74
CA GLN A 26 29.57 27.95 -49.75
C GLN A 26 28.16 28.13 -49.17
N LEU A 27 27.99 27.98 -47.85
CA LEU A 27 26.75 28.29 -47.14
C LEU A 27 26.99 29.55 -46.33
N TYR A 28 26.56 30.70 -46.87
CA TYR A 28 26.74 31.97 -46.19
C TYR A 28 25.72 32.09 -45.05
N MET A 29 26.19 32.05 -43.81
CA MET A 29 25.34 32.16 -42.62
C MET A 29 24.74 33.57 -42.48
N ILE A 30 23.41 33.65 -42.48
CA ILE A 30 22.66 34.88 -42.16
C ILE A 30 22.45 34.98 -40.64
N GLY A 31 22.18 33.84 -39.98
CA GLY A 31 21.93 33.83 -38.55
C GLY A 31 21.86 32.42 -37.96
N ALA A 32 22.14 32.33 -36.67
CA ALA A 32 22.05 31.12 -35.87
C ALA A 32 21.29 31.42 -34.57
N TYR A 33 20.20 30.71 -34.32
CA TYR A 33 19.28 30.96 -33.20
C TYR A 33 19.16 29.72 -32.34
N ILE A 34 19.53 29.82 -31.06
CA ILE A 34 19.43 28.74 -30.09
C ILE A 34 18.21 28.99 -29.21
N HIS A 35 17.26 28.06 -29.22
CA HIS A 35 16.10 28.08 -28.33
C HIS A 35 16.38 27.20 -27.11
N LEU A 36 16.21 27.81 -25.93
CA LEU A 36 16.39 27.16 -24.62
C LEU A 36 15.10 27.18 -23.78
N ASP A 37 14.06 27.80 -24.33
CA ASP A 37 12.75 28.04 -23.73
C ASP A 37 11.69 26.99 -24.15
N GLU A 38 12.08 26.01 -24.97
CA GLU A 38 11.25 24.88 -25.38
C GLU A 38 11.62 23.58 -24.63
N GLU A 39 10.83 22.53 -24.82
CA GLU A 39 11.01 21.23 -24.16
C GLU A 39 12.38 20.59 -24.45
N THR A 40 12.92 20.83 -25.67
CA THR A 40 14.28 20.42 -26.04
C THR A 40 15.04 21.60 -26.61
N SER A 41 16.28 21.80 -26.15
CA SER A 41 17.16 22.83 -26.69
C SER A 41 17.50 22.52 -28.14
N HIS A 42 17.27 23.45 -29.05
CA HIS A 42 17.53 23.25 -30.47
C HIS A 42 18.06 24.52 -31.15
N LEU A 43 18.64 24.33 -32.33
CA LEU A 43 19.35 25.36 -33.10
C LEU A 43 18.73 25.48 -34.50
N HIS A 44 18.38 26.70 -34.89
CA HIS A 44 18.08 27.06 -36.28
C HIS A 44 19.28 27.72 -36.94
N LEU A 45 19.66 27.22 -38.12
CA LEU A 45 20.70 27.81 -38.96
C LEU A 45 20.06 28.35 -40.24
N ASN A 46 20.16 29.66 -40.43
CA ASN A 46 19.69 30.33 -41.64
C ASN A 46 20.89 30.68 -42.51
N PHE A 47 20.94 30.15 -43.73
CA PHE A 47 22.04 30.37 -44.66
C PHE A 47 21.57 30.53 -46.11
N VAL A 48 22.39 31.21 -46.91
CA VAL A 48 22.22 31.30 -48.37
C VAL A 48 23.30 30.45 -49.04
N PRO A 49 22.92 29.40 -49.78
CA PRO A 49 23.89 28.65 -50.57
C PRO A 49 24.32 29.48 -51.78
N TRP A 50 25.61 29.49 -52.09
CA TRP A 50 26.14 30.17 -53.25
C TRP A 50 27.23 29.35 -53.96
N VAL A 51 27.41 29.60 -55.25
CA VAL A 51 28.48 29.00 -56.07
C VAL A 51 28.92 30.02 -57.11
N SER A 52 30.24 30.17 -57.31
CA SER A 52 30.84 30.98 -58.36
C SER A 52 31.42 30.11 -59.49
N GLY A 53 31.86 30.73 -60.59
CA GLY A 53 32.43 30.01 -61.74
C GLY A 53 31.39 29.30 -62.61
N CYS A 54 30.13 29.74 -62.55
CA CYS A 54 29.07 29.17 -63.36
C CYS A 54 29.26 29.53 -64.85
N LYS A 55 29.41 28.51 -65.72
CA LYS A 55 29.65 28.69 -67.17
C LYS A 55 28.45 29.20 -67.98
N ARG A 56 27.23 29.13 -67.43
CA ARG A 56 25.98 29.52 -68.11
C ARG A 56 25.21 30.49 -67.23
N GLY A 57 24.83 31.66 -67.75
CA GLY A 57 24.09 32.68 -67.00
C GLY A 57 24.99 33.46 -66.03
N LEU A 58 24.43 33.88 -64.88
CA LEU A 58 25.19 34.61 -63.85
C LEU A 58 26.43 33.83 -63.37
N GLU A 59 27.54 34.54 -63.18
CA GLU A 59 28.81 33.98 -62.69
C GLU A 59 28.66 33.37 -61.29
N THR A 60 27.90 34.06 -60.42
CA THR A 60 27.55 33.61 -59.07
C THR A 60 26.06 33.35 -58.97
N LYS A 61 25.67 32.20 -58.41
CA LYS A 61 24.27 31.77 -58.30
C LYS A 61 23.96 31.18 -56.93
N THR A 62 22.67 31.22 -56.58
CA THR A 62 22.13 30.51 -55.43
C THR A 62 21.70 29.10 -55.83
N SER A 63 22.39 28.09 -55.30
CA SER A 63 22.03 26.69 -55.53
C SER A 63 22.61 25.82 -54.43
N LEU A 64 21.73 25.23 -53.61
CA LEU A 64 22.15 24.31 -52.55
C LEU A 64 22.86 23.09 -53.14
N LYS A 65 22.31 22.51 -54.21
CA LYS A 65 22.89 21.34 -54.88
C LYS A 65 24.32 21.62 -55.36
N ALA A 66 24.53 22.75 -56.05
CA ALA A 66 25.86 23.09 -56.56
C ALA A 66 26.83 23.45 -55.42
N ALA A 67 26.37 24.17 -54.40
CA ALA A 67 27.16 24.48 -53.21
C ALA A 67 27.64 23.19 -52.51
N LEU A 68 26.74 22.22 -52.29
CA LEU A 68 27.10 20.93 -51.69
C LEU A 68 28.05 20.11 -52.59
N ALA A 69 27.87 20.16 -53.91
CA ALA A 69 28.78 19.51 -54.85
C ALA A 69 30.22 20.05 -54.77
N THR A 70 30.44 21.33 -54.44
CA THR A 70 31.80 21.87 -54.22
C THR A 70 32.51 21.24 -53.02
N ARG A 71 31.76 20.67 -52.07
CA ARG A 71 32.28 19.88 -50.94
C ARG A 71 32.36 18.37 -51.22
N GLY A 72 32.08 17.95 -52.46
CA GLY A 72 32.14 16.55 -52.85
C GLY A 72 30.85 15.76 -52.60
N PHE A 73 29.77 16.40 -52.16
CA PHE A 73 28.47 15.73 -52.03
C PHE A 73 27.77 15.70 -53.40
N ALA A 74 27.67 14.51 -54.00
CA ALA A 74 27.05 14.28 -55.30
C ALA A 74 25.96 13.22 -55.20
N SER A 75 24.82 13.39 -55.88
CA SER A 75 23.73 12.42 -55.84
C SER A 75 24.15 11.10 -56.47
N GLU A 76 23.97 10.02 -55.72
CA GLU A 76 24.21 8.64 -56.14
C GLU A 76 22.86 7.90 -56.18
N GLY A 77 22.06 8.18 -57.23
CA GLY A 77 20.77 7.54 -57.44
C GLY A 77 19.62 8.08 -56.57
N LYS A 78 18.45 7.41 -56.66
CA LYS A 78 17.17 7.92 -56.11
C LYS A 78 17.13 8.04 -54.57
N GLY A 79 17.98 7.31 -53.84
CA GLY A 79 17.94 7.21 -52.38
C GLY A 79 19.11 7.85 -51.63
N ASN A 80 20.14 8.32 -52.36
CA ASN A 80 21.34 8.94 -51.80
C ASN A 80 21.59 10.30 -52.46
N THR A 81 20.82 11.31 -52.06
CA THR A 81 20.93 12.67 -52.59
C THR A 81 22.11 13.41 -51.95
N GLU A 82 22.57 14.50 -52.58
CA GLU A 82 23.61 15.37 -52.00
C GLU A 82 23.21 15.86 -50.62
N TRP A 83 21.93 16.20 -50.45
CA TRP A 83 21.37 16.64 -49.18
C TRP A 83 21.46 15.56 -48.11
N LYS A 84 21.17 14.29 -48.45
CA LYS A 84 21.23 13.18 -47.50
C LYS A 84 22.66 12.93 -47.03
N GLN A 85 23.61 12.87 -47.96
CA GLN A 85 25.02 12.69 -47.62
C GLN A 85 25.54 13.82 -46.74
N TRP A 86 25.21 15.07 -47.09
CA TRP A 86 25.57 16.24 -46.29
C TRP A 86 24.92 16.22 -44.90
N ALA A 87 23.62 15.89 -44.82
CA ALA A 87 22.92 15.81 -43.55
C ALA A 87 23.50 14.73 -42.62
N GLU A 88 23.92 13.57 -43.15
CA GLU A 88 24.61 12.55 -42.36
C GLU A 88 26.01 13.02 -41.93
N ALA A 89 26.76 13.70 -42.81
CA ALA A 89 28.06 14.28 -42.45
C ALA A 89 27.94 15.33 -41.31
N GLU A 90 26.94 16.23 -41.37
CA GLU A 90 26.72 17.20 -40.29
C GLU A 90 26.27 16.53 -38.97
N LYS A 91 25.54 15.40 -39.04
CA LYS A 91 25.22 14.60 -37.84
C LYS A 91 26.48 13.97 -37.23
N ASP A 92 27.39 13.44 -38.05
CA ASP A 92 28.66 12.90 -37.56
C ASP A 92 29.55 14.02 -36.98
N ASP A 93 29.57 15.21 -37.59
CA ASP A 93 30.29 16.39 -37.09
C ASP A 93 29.77 16.86 -35.72
N ILE A 94 28.46 17.03 -35.56
CA ILE A 94 27.90 17.42 -34.26
C ILE A 94 28.11 16.32 -33.21
N ALA A 95 28.04 15.04 -33.60
CA ALA A 95 28.33 13.92 -32.71
C ALA A 95 29.80 13.91 -32.24
N LEU A 96 30.75 14.31 -33.08
CA LEU A 96 32.14 14.50 -32.67
C LEU A 96 32.27 15.61 -31.63
N ILE A 97 31.53 16.71 -31.78
CA ILE A 97 31.51 17.80 -30.80
C ILE A 97 30.87 17.32 -29.49
N MET A 98 29.71 16.67 -29.56
CA MET A 98 28.98 16.10 -28.43
C MET A 98 29.86 15.18 -27.57
N ARG A 99 30.70 14.34 -28.20
CA ARG A 99 31.63 13.45 -27.49
C ARG A 99 32.64 14.20 -26.60
N ARG A 100 33.09 15.40 -27.01
CA ARG A 100 33.99 16.23 -26.18
C ARG A 100 33.32 16.73 -24.91
N TYR A 101 31.99 16.79 -24.91
CA TYR A 101 31.16 17.18 -23.79
C TYR A 101 30.57 15.96 -23.04
N GLY A 102 31.04 14.75 -23.33
CA GLY A 102 30.58 13.51 -22.68
C GLY A 102 29.21 13.03 -23.13
N ILE A 103 28.73 13.45 -24.31
CA ILE A 103 27.45 13.02 -24.87
C ILE A 103 27.70 12.11 -26.08
N ASP A 104 27.17 10.89 -26.02
CA ASP A 104 27.24 9.92 -27.11
C ASP A 104 25.99 9.92 -27.98
N TRP A 105 26.19 9.86 -29.29
CA TRP A 105 25.08 9.76 -30.24
C TRP A 105 24.64 8.31 -30.41
N LYS A 106 23.44 7.98 -29.92
CA LYS A 106 22.77 6.69 -30.17
C LYS A 106 22.12 6.67 -31.55
N LYS A 107 22.79 6.09 -32.55
CA LYS A 107 22.24 5.85 -33.90
C LYS A 107 21.12 4.81 -33.85
N LYS A 108 19.86 5.25 -33.91
CA LYS A 108 18.68 4.38 -33.87
C LYS A 108 18.35 3.70 -35.21
N ASN A 109 19.00 4.08 -36.32
CA ASN A 109 18.76 3.55 -37.68
C ASN A 109 17.27 3.46 -38.06
N MET A 110 16.48 4.46 -37.67
CA MET A 110 15.05 4.53 -37.95
C MET A 110 14.79 5.45 -39.15
N HIS A 111 13.92 5.00 -40.06
CA HIS A 111 13.42 5.81 -41.18
C HIS A 111 11.99 6.27 -40.89
N ASN A 112 11.86 7.33 -40.10
CA ASN A 112 10.57 7.94 -39.83
C ASN A 112 10.31 9.08 -40.81
N PRO A 113 9.08 9.25 -41.30
CA PRO A 113 8.71 10.44 -42.07
C PRO A 113 8.86 11.69 -41.20
N HIS A 114 9.20 12.82 -41.82
CA HIS A 114 9.16 14.10 -41.14
C HIS A 114 7.72 14.45 -40.79
N LEU A 115 7.49 14.85 -39.54
CA LEU A 115 6.19 15.30 -39.05
C LEU A 115 6.29 16.78 -38.70
N SER A 116 5.21 17.52 -38.95
CA SER A 116 5.07 18.86 -38.37
C SER A 116 5.06 18.77 -36.85
N VAL A 117 5.43 19.86 -36.16
CA VAL A 117 5.38 19.92 -34.68
C VAL A 117 3.98 19.57 -34.16
N LEU A 118 2.92 19.99 -34.86
CA LEU A 118 1.54 19.71 -34.47
C LEU A 118 1.19 18.23 -34.67
N ASP A 119 1.58 17.62 -35.78
CA ASP A 119 1.30 16.21 -36.06
C ASP A 119 2.06 15.30 -35.10
N TYR A 120 3.32 15.63 -34.80
CA TYR A 120 4.11 14.90 -33.80
C TYR A 120 3.47 14.98 -32.41
N LYS A 121 3.10 16.20 -31.95
CA LYS A 121 2.40 16.37 -30.68
C LYS A 121 1.08 15.61 -30.63
N LYS A 122 0.33 15.58 -31.73
CA LYS A 122 -0.91 14.81 -31.83
C LYS A 122 -0.64 13.30 -31.68
N GLN A 123 0.37 12.78 -32.38
CA GLN A 123 0.74 11.37 -32.30
C GLN A 123 1.20 10.97 -30.89
N GLU A 124 2.03 11.78 -30.23
CA GLU A 124 2.49 11.48 -28.87
C GLU A 124 1.35 11.59 -27.85
N ARG A 125 0.44 12.57 -27.99
CA ARG A 125 -0.75 12.65 -27.12
C ARG A 125 -1.67 11.45 -27.27
N VAL A 126 -1.83 10.89 -28.47
CA VAL A 126 -2.62 9.66 -28.65
C VAL A 126 -1.99 8.49 -27.90
N LYS A 127 -0.66 8.36 -27.91
CA LYS A 127 0.03 7.32 -27.13
C LYS A 127 -0.11 7.53 -25.62
N GLU A 128 0.00 8.77 -25.18
CA GLU A 128 -0.18 9.13 -23.77
C GLU A 128 -1.59 8.81 -23.29
N VAL A 129 -2.61 9.17 -24.08
CA VAL A 129 -4.02 8.83 -23.79
C VAL A 129 -4.20 7.32 -23.69
N ALA A 130 -3.70 6.55 -24.66
CA ALA A 130 -3.81 5.08 -24.62
C ALA A 130 -3.15 4.48 -23.37
N ALA A 131 -1.97 4.98 -22.97
CA ALA A 131 -1.30 4.52 -21.76
C ALA A 131 -2.04 4.91 -20.46
N LEU A 132 -2.74 6.03 -20.46
CA LEU A 132 -3.60 6.43 -19.34
C LEU A 132 -4.89 5.61 -19.29
N GLU A 133 -5.49 5.31 -20.43
CA GLU A 133 -6.66 4.43 -20.54
C GLU A 133 -6.35 3.01 -20.01
N GLU A 134 -5.21 2.43 -20.39
CA GLU A 134 -4.76 1.12 -19.88
C GLU A 134 -4.59 1.13 -18.34
N LYS A 135 -4.00 2.20 -17.79
CA LYS A 135 -3.86 2.35 -16.33
C LYS A 135 -5.21 2.50 -15.64
N LEU A 136 -6.15 3.21 -16.26
CA LEU A 136 -7.50 3.39 -15.71
C LEU A 136 -8.25 2.07 -15.68
N GLU A 137 -8.18 1.28 -16.75
CA GLU A 137 -8.77 -0.06 -16.83
C GLU A 137 -8.17 -1.00 -15.77
N GLY A 138 -6.84 -1.01 -15.62
CA GLY A 138 -6.18 -1.79 -14.57
C GLY A 138 -6.60 -1.37 -13.15
N ALA A 139 -6.75 -0.07 -12.91
CA ALA A 139 -7.23 0.44 -11.62
C ALA A 139 -8.69 0.07 -11.34
N GLN A 140 -9.54 0.07 -12.38
CA GLN A 140 -10.95 -0.32 -12.28
C GLN A 140 -11.09 -1.80 -11.88
N VAL A 141 -10.35 -2.70 -12.53
CA VAL A 141 -10.34 -4.14 -12.17
C VAL A 141 -9.90 -4.37 -10.72
N VAL A 142 -8.87 -3.65 -10.27
CA VAL A 142 -8.40 -3.75 -8.87
C VAL A 142 -9.46 -3.24 -7.89
N LEU A 143 -10.22 -2.22 -8.26
CA LEU A 143 -11.31 -1.68 -7.44
C LEU A 143 -12.45 -2.69 -7.31
N GLU A 144 -12.90 -3.28 -8.42
CA GLU A 144 -13.94 -4.32 -8.44
C GLU A 144 -13.55 -5.53 -7.56
N LEU A 145 -12.31 -6.03 -7.69
CA LEU A 145 -11.81 -7.13 -6.84
C LEU A 145 -11.79 -6.78 -5.34
N LYS A 146 -11.54 -5.51 -5.00
CA LYS A 146 -11.58 -5.06 -3.61
C LYS A 146 -13.01 -4.97 -3.09
N GLU A 147 -13.94 -4.51 -3.92
CA GLU A 147 -15.36 -4.46 -3.58
C GLU A 147 -15.91 -5.87 -3.33
N GLU A 148 -15.63 -6.83 -4.21
CA GLU A 148 -16.00 -8.25 -4.01
C GLU A 148 -15.40 -8.81 -2.71
N ARG A 149 -14.14 -8.47 -2.40
CA ARG A 149 -13.49 -8.90 -1.16
C ARG A 149 -14.14 -8.29 0.08
N ILE A 150 -14.55 -7.03 0.01
CA ILE A 150 -15.26 -6.36 1.10
C ILE A 150 -16.61 -7.05 1.33
N GLU A 151 -17.40 -7.28 0.28
CA GLU A 151 -18.71 -7.95 0.39
C GLU A 151 -18.57 -9.35 1.01
N SER A 152 -17.55 -10.12 0.59
CA SER A 152 -17.25 -11.42 1.18
C SER A 152 -16.90 -11.33 2.67
N LEU A 153 -16.15 -10.32 3.09
CA LEU A 153 -15.75 -10.13 4.49
C LEU A 153 -16.94 -9.66 5.34
N GLU A 154 -17.79 -8.79 4.81
CA GLU A 154 -19.01 -8.35 5.48
C GLU A 154 -19.94 -9.52 5.77
N LYS A 155 -20.11 -10.44 4.81
CA LYS A 155 -20.87 -11.67 5.01
C LYS A 155 -20.27 -12.56 6.10
N GLU A 156 -18.94 -12.75 6.10
CA GLU A 156 -18.25 -13.53 7.13
C GLU A 156 -18.40 -12.92 8.54
N ILE A 157 -18.37 -11.58 8.63
CA ILE A 157 -18.60 -10.85 9.89
C ILE A 157 -20.04 -11.09 10.38
N GLU A 158 -21.04 -11.00 9.51
CA GLU A 158 -22.43 -11.23 9.91
C GLU A 158 -22.66 -12.67 10.37
N ASP A 159 -22.10 -13.66 9.66
CA ASP A 159 -22.18 -15.08 10.05
C ASP A 159 -21.56 -15.32 11.44
N LYS A 160 -20.41 -14.68 11.73
CA LYS A 160 -19.79 -14.72 13.06
C LYS A 160 -20.64 -14.03 14.11
N HIS A 161 -21.25 -12.88 13.82
CA HIS A 161 -22.16 -12.20 14.74
C HIS A 161 -23.38 -13.05 15.08
N VAL A 162 -23.98 -13.75 14.11
CA VAL A 162 -25.08 -14.69 14.35
C VAL A 162 -24.62 -15.82 15.28
N SER A 163 -23.46 -16.40 15.03
CA SER A 163 -22.91 -17.50 15.84
C SER A 163 -22.65 -17.05 17.28
N ILE A 164 -22.01 -15.89 17.47
CA ILE A 164 -21.76 -15.32 18.81
C ILE A 164 -23.06 -15.05 19.55
N ARG A 165 -24.09 -14.48 18.89
CA ARG A 165 -25.40 -14.23 19.52
C ARG A 165 -26.04 -15.52 20.02
N LYS A 166 -25.92 -16.60 19.24
CA LYS A 166 -26.45 -17.92 19.62
C LYS A 166 -25.71 -18.48 20.84
N GLU A 167 -24.39 -18.48 20.82
CA GLU A 167 -23.55 -18.93 21.94
C GLU A 167 -23.82 -18.11 23.21
N GLN A 168 -23.98 -16.79 23.10
CA GLN A 168 -24.35 -15.93 24.22
C GLN A 168 -25.72 -16.29 24.80
N SER A 169 -26.71 -16.55 23.95
CA SER A 169 -28.04 -16.97 24.41
C SER A 169 -28.01 -18.32 25.13
N GLU A 170 -27.22 -19.27 24.64
CA GLU A 170 -27.06 -20.60 25.25
C GLU A 170 -26.34 -20.50 26.60
N ALA A 171 -25.24 -19.74 26.66
CA ALA A 171 -24.51 -19.48 27.89
C ALA A 171 -25.37 -18.75 28.93
N GLN A 172 -26.20 -17.79 28.50
CA GLN A 172 -27.11 -17.07 29.39
C GLN A 172 -28.16 -18.00 30.00
N LYS A 173 -28.74 -18.89 29.20
CA LYS A 173 -29.70 -19.89 29.68
C LYS A 173 -29.06 -20.83 30.72
N MET A 174 -27.86 -21.34 30.45
CA MET A 174 -27.12 -22.16 31.40
C MET A 174 -26.82 -21.42 32.71
N LEU A 175 -26.48 -20.13 32.63
CA LEU A 175 -26.26 -19.27 33.79
C LEU A 175 -27.52 -19.15 34.64
N ASP A 176 -28.67 -18.94 34.01
CA ASP A 176 -29.96 -18.82 34.70
C ASP A 176 -30.38 -20.14 35.36
N ASP A 177 -30.17 -21.28 34.68
CA ASP A 177 -30.41 -22.62 35.22
C ASP A 177 -29.52 -22.89 36.46
N THR A 178 -28.21 -22.62 36.34
CA THR A 178 -27.25 -22.77 37.45
C THR A 178 -27.62 -21.87 38.64
N ARG A 179 -28.09 -20.66 38.37
CA ARG A 179 -28.53 -19.70 39.40
C ARG A 179 -29.78 -20.18 40.11
N ALA A 180 -30.72 -20.81 39.38
CA ALA A 180 -31.92 -21.40 39.96
C ALA A 180 -31.58 -22.57 40.89
N GLU A 181 -30.69 -23.48 40.45
CA GLU A 181 -30.20 -24.58 41.29
C GLU A 181 -29.46 -24.10 42.53
N THR A 182 -28.60 -23.09 42.39
CA THR A 182 -27.87 -22.49 43.53
C THR A 182 -28.84 -21.92 44.57
N ARG A 183 -29.91 -21.24 44.14
CA ARG A 183 -30.95 -20.73 45.05
C ARG A 183 -31.68 -21.85 45.78
N LYS A 184 -31.98 -22.95 45.08
CA LYS A 184 -32.63 -24.12 45.67
C LYS A 184 -31.75 -24.76 46.75
N LEU A 185 -30.47 -24.99 46.44
CA LEU A 185 -29.49 -25.53 47.39
C LEU A 185 -29.29 -24.60 48.60
N GLN A 186 -29.30 -23.27 48.40
CA GLN A 186 -29.26 -22.31 49.50
C GLN A 186 -30.47 -22.45 50.42
N PHE A 187 -31.68 -22.58 49.86
CA PHE A 187 -32.90 -22.77 50.64
C PHE A 187 -32.86 -24.07 51.44
N GLU A 188 -32.51 -25.19 50.79
CA GLU A 188 -32.33 -26.49 51.45
C GLU A 188 -31.27 -26.42 52.56
N GLY A 189 -30.15 -25.72 52.31
CA GLY A 189 -29.12 -25.48 53.33
C GLY A 189 -29.61 -24.69 54.53
N THR A 190 -30.47 -23.68 54.33
CA THR A 190 -31.08 -22.92 55.43
C THR A 190 -32.09 -23.72 56.24
N ASP A 191 -32.91 -24.54 55.56
CA ASP A 191 -33.89 -25.42 56.19
C ASP A 191 -33.22 -26.48 57.07
N LEU A 192 -32.20 -27.16 56.53
CA LEU A 192 -31.39 -28.12 57.29
C LEU A 192 -30.71 -27.47 58.50
N ARG A 193 -30.27 -26.21 58.39
CA ARG A 193 -29.67 -25.47 59.51
C ARG A 193 -30.70 -25.19 60.61
N LEU A 194 -31.94 -24.84 60.25
CA LEU A 194 -33.03 -24.63 61.20
C LEU A 194 -33.38 -25.93 61.92
N LYS A 195 -33.57 -27.02 61.16
CA LYS A 195 -33.84 -28.36 61.69
C LYS A 195 -32.76 -28.84 62.67
N ASN A 196 -31.49 -28.60 62.33
CA ASN A 196 -30.38 -28.91 63.24
C ASN A 196 -30.41 -28.08 64.53
N SER A 197 -30.85 -26.82 64.45
CA SER A 197 -31.02 -25.98 65.64
C SER A 197 -32.15 -26.49 66.54
N GLU A 198 -33.28 -26.91 65.96
CA GLU A 198 -34.40 -27.50 66.70
C GLU A 198 -33.99 -28.80 67.40
N LEU A 199 -33.32 -29.70 66.67
CA LEU A 199 -32.80 -30.95 67.24
C LEU A 199 -31.81 -30.70 68.39
N ARG A 200 -30.99 -29.64 68.30
CA ARG A 200 -30.08 -29.25 69.39
C ARG A 200 -30.83 -28.78 70.64
N LEU A 201 -31.92 -28.03 70.47
CA LEU A 201 -32.77 -27.59 71.58
C LEU A 201 -33.47 -28.78 72.24
N GLU A 202 -34.09 -29.65 71.42
CA GLU A 202 -34.76 -30.85 71.91
C GLU A 202 -33.77 -31.80 72.63
N TYR A 203 -32.55 -31.94 72.10
CA TYR A 203 -31.48 -32.67 72.76
C TYR A 203 -31.15 -32.07 74.14
N SER A 204 -31.04 -30.74 74.24
CA SER A 204 -30.81 -30.04 75.51
C SER A 204 -31.92 -30.30 76.52
N GLU A 205 -33.18 -30.15 76.11
CA GLU A 205 -34.34 -30.40 76.99
C GLU A 205 -34.38 -31.86 77.49
N ASN A 206 -34.04 -32.81 76.62
CA ASN A 206 -33.98 -34.21 77.00
C ASN A 206 -32.83 -34.51 77.97
N VAL A 207 -31.69 -33.83 77.84
CA VAL A 207 -30.60 -33.88 78.82
C VAL A 207 -31.07 -33.33 80.17
N ASP A 208 -31.78 -32.20 80.19
CA ASP A 208 -32.31 -31.62 81.44
C ASP A 208 -33.28 -32.58 82.15
N LYS A 209 -34.24 -33.15 81.40
CA LYS A 209 -35.16 -34.19 81.94
C LYS A 209 -34.41 -35.40 82.50
N LEU A 210 -33.37 -35.87 81.81
CA LEU A 210 -32.54 -36.97 82.31
C LEU A 210 -31.83 -36.59 83.61
N THR A 211 -31.39 -35.33 83.77
CA THR A 211 -30.79 -34.88 85.03
C THR A 211 -31.78 -34.82 86.18
N ASP A 212 -33.04 -34.42 85.91
CA ASP A 212 -34.10 -34.40 86.93
C ASP A 212 -34.48 -35.81 87.38
N ILE A 213 -34.70 -36.74 86.43
CA ILE A 213 -34.95 -38.15 86.74
C ILE A 213 -33.78 -38.75 87.52
N ARG A 214 -32.54 -38.39 87.19
CA ARG A 214 -31.36 -38.87 87.91
C ARG A 214 -31.34 -38.39 89.36
N LYS A 215 -31.82 -37.17 89.65
CA LYS A 215 -31.98 -36.67 91.02
C LYS A 215 -33.09 -37.41 91.77
N GLU A 216 -34.24 -37.63 91.13
CA GLU A 216 -35.35 -38.41 91.73
C GLU A 216 -34.88 -39.81 92.12
N ILE A 217 -34.19 -40.52 91.21
CA ILE A 217 -33.60 -41.83 91.50
C ILE A 217 -32.64 -41.74 92.69
N GLU A 218 -31.81 -40.69 92.78
CA GLU A 218 -30.84 -40.52 93.86
C GLU A 218 -31.51 -40.20 95.21
N GLU A 219 -32.65 -39.51 95.21
CA GLU A 219 -33.51 -39.28 96.38
C GLU A 219 -34.19 -40.56 96.83
N ASP A 220 -34.81 -41.30 95.91
CA ASP A 220 -35.39 -42.62 96.16
C ASP A 220 -34.34 -43.59 96.70
N GLN A 221 -33.11 -43.54 96.19
CA GLN A 221 -31.99 -44.34 96.68
C GLN A 221 -31.63 -43.99 98.14
N LYS A 222 -31.54 -42.70 98.46
CA LYS A 222 -31.28 -42.23 99.84
C LYS A 222 -32.42 -42.62 100.78
N GLU A 223 -33.66 -42.58 100.32
CA GLU A 223 -34.81 -43.01 101.10
C GLU A 223 -34.80 -44.52 101.33
N ALA A 224 -34.50 -45.33 100.31
CA ALA A 224 -34.29 -46.76 100.44
C ALA A 224 -33.16 -47.10 101.41
N ASP A 225 -32.02 -46.40 101.33
CA ASP A 225 -30.89 -46.56 102.26
C ASP A 225 -31.30 -46.22 103.71
N LYS A 226 -32.14 -45.20 103.90
CA LYS A 226 -32.71 -44.83 105.20
C LYS A 226 -33.64 -45.92 105.75
N TRP A 227 -34.51 -46.50 104.92
CA TRP A 227 -35.38 -47.62 105.32
C TRP A 227 -34.57 -48.89 105.63
N MET A 228 -33.49 -49.15 104.90
CA MET A 228 -32.55 -50.24 105.22
C MET A 228 -31.89 -50.04 106.60
N MET A 229 -31.40 -48.84 106.90
CA MET A 229 -30.83 -48.51 108.21
C MET A 229 -31.83 -48.73 109.36
N ILE A 230 -33.11 -48.37 109.17
CA ILE A 230 -34.18 -48.59 110.16
C ILE A 230 -34.43 -50.10 110.37
N SER A 231 -34.53 -50.87 109.27
CA SER A 231 -34.65 -52.34 109.30
C SER A 231 -33.49 -52.99 110.06
N ASP A 232 -32.26 -52.54 109.81
CA ASP A 232 -31.08 -53.09 110.44
C ASP A 232 -31.00 -52.70 111.92
N THR A 233 -31.41 -51.49 112.32
CA THR A 233 -31.56 -51.15 113.76
C THR A 233 -32.68 -51.92 114.46
N ALA A 234 -33.76 -52.27 113.78
CA ALA A 234 -34.86 -53.07 114.34
C ALA A 234 -34.45 -54.54 114.58
N LYS A 235 -33.50 -55.08 113.80
CA LYS A 235 -32.94 -56.43 114.01
C LYS A 235 -31.98 -56.55 115.19
N TRP A 236 -31.54 -55.43 115.79
CA TRP A 236 -30.60 -55.44 116.92
C TRP A 236 -31.26 -55.14 118.28
N GLN A 237 -32.59 -55.04 118.38
CA GLN A 237 -33.30 -54.75 119.63
C GLN A 237 -34.20 -55.86 120.22
N THR A 238 -34.37 -57.02 119.58
CA THR A 238 -35.04 -58.22 120.15
C THR A 238 -34.75 -59.45 119.30
#